data_AF-U5SCI4-F1
#
_entry.id   AF-U5SCI4-F1
#
_cell.length_a   1.000
_cell.length_b   1.000
_cell.length_c   1.000
_cell.angle_alpha   90.00
_cell.angle_beta   90.00
_cell.angle_gamma   90.00
#
_symmetry.space_group_name_H-M   'P 1'
#
loop_
_entity.id
_entity.type
_entity.pdbx_description
1 polymer ?
#
loop_
_entity_poly.entity_id
_entity_poly.type
_entity_poly.pdbx_seq_one_letter_code
_entity_poly.pdbx_strand_id
1 'polypeptide(L)' 'MSTISKKLEQIEKLKRELSEEKEKIEHALGKEVINQFELDHASLTKNEIRDFVKNLKDFYELMNEDQTSGVSSTDSSSRG' A
#
# COMPACT_ATOMS: atom_id res chain seq x y z
N MET A 1 -34.86 21.15 -3.14
CA MET A 1 -33.85 20.29 -3.80
C MET A 1 -34.30 18.85 -3.70
N SER A 2 -34.28 18.09 -4.82
CA SER A 2 -34.71 16.69 -4.83
C SER A 2 -33.80 15.81 -3.96
N THR A 3 -34.34 14.74 -3.39
CA THR A 3 -33.60 13.76 -2.59
C THR A 3 -32.39 13.18 -3.34
N ILE A 4 -32.49 13.07 -4.67
CA ILE A 4 -31.41 12.62 -5.56
C ILE A 4 -30.25 13.61 -5.58
N SER A 5 -30.52 14.92 -5.65
CA SER A 5 -29.48 15.96 -5.63
C SER A 5 -28.65 15.87 -4.34
N LYS A 6 -29.29 15.69 -3.20
CA LYS A 6 -28.60 15.53 -1.90
C LYS A 6 -27.74 14.27 -1.84
N LYS A 7 -28.18 13.18 -2.49
CA LYS A 7 -27.42 11.93 -2.55
C LYS A 7 -26.18 12.06 -3.45
N LEU A 8 -26.29 12.80 -4.56
CA LEU A 8 -25.15 13.09 -5.43
C LEU A 8 -24.09 13.94 -4.71
N GLU A 9 -24.51 15.00 -4.01
CA GLU A 9 -23.61 15.83 -3.19
C GLU A 9 -22.89 15.01 -2.10
N GLN A 10 -23.60 14.08 -1.45
CA GLN A 10 -23.01 13.18 -0.47
C GLN A 10 -21.94 12.26 -1.08
N ILE A 11 -22.18 11.73 -2.28
CA ILE A 11 -21.21 10.89 -2.98
C ILE A 11 -19.96 11.69 -3.36
N GLU A 12 -20.13 12.92 -3.87
CA GLU A 12 -18.99 13.78 -4.20
C GLU A 12 -18.17 14.15 -2.96
N LYS A 13 -18.83 14.42 -1.84
CA LYS A 13 -18.17 14.66 -0.57
C LYS A 13 -17.35 13.45 -0.12
N LEU A 14 -17.95 12.25 -0.15
CA LEU A 14 -17.24 11.02 0.24
C LEU A 14 -16.05 10.72 -0.68
N LYS A 15 -16.18 10.97 -1.98
CA LYS A 15 -15.06 10.81 -2.93
C LYS A 15 -13.90 11.75 -2.60
N ARG A 16 -14.21 13.00 -2.22
CA ARG A 16 -13.20 13.97 -1.80
C ARG A 16 -12.52 13.53 -0.52
N GLU A 17 -13.28 13.19 0.51
CA GLU A 17 -12.75 12.71 1.80
C GLU A 17 -11.85 11.48 1.62
N LEU A 18 -12.24 10.54 0.75
CA LEU A 18 -11.44 9.36 0.44
C LEU A 18 -10.12 9.70 -0.28
N SER A 19 -10.14 10.69 -1.18
CA SER A 19 -8.93 11.17 -1.84
C SER A 19 -7.97 11.84 -0.86
N GLU A 20 -8.50 12.69 0.03
CA GLU A 20 -7.71 13.37 1.05
C GLU A 20 -7.10 12.37 2.04
N GLU A 21 -7.85 11.36 2.46
CA GLU A 21 -7.35 10.34 3.38
C GLU A 21 -6.28 9.46 2.71
N LYS A 22 -6.44 9.13 1.43
CA LYS A 22 -5.42 8.42 0.66
C LYS A 22 -4.11 9.22 0.61
N GLU A 23 -4.18 10.52 0.34
CA GLU A 23 -2.99 11.39 0.30
C GLU A 23 -2.30 11.45 1.68
N LYS A 24 -3.07 11.53 2.77
CA LYS A 24 -2.51 11.48 4.14
C LYS A 24 -1.80 10.16 4.41
N ILE A 25 -2.37 9.03 4.01
CA ILE A 25 -1.77 7.71 4.19
C ILE A 25 -0.47 7.61 3.40
N GLU A 26 -0.46 8.03 2.13
CA GLU A 26 0.73 8.03 1.27
C GLU A 26 1.84 8.91 1.87
N HIS A 27 1.50 10.11 2.36
CA HIS A 27 2.43 11.01 3.01
C HIS A 27 2.98 10.44 4.33
N ALA A 28 2.11 9.86 5.17
CA ALA A 28 2.52 9.26 6.44
C ALA A 28 3.46 8.07 6.21
N LEU A 29 3.14 7.19 5.26
CA LEU A 29 3.98 6.07 4.87
C LEU A 29 5.35 6.55 4.35
N GLY A 30 5.36 7.54 3.46
CA GLY A 30 6.60 8.11 2.95
C GLY A 30 7.48 8.69 4.05
N LYS A 31 6.89 9.40 5.02
CA LYS A 31 7.60 9.96 6.18
C LYS A 31 8.21 8.87 7.07
N GLU A 32 7.46 7.81 7.35
CA GLU A 32 7.95 6.71 8.18
C GLU A 32 9.12 6.00 7.50
N VAL A 33 9.04 5.75 6.20
CA VAL A 33 10.15 5.17 5.43
C VAL A 33 11.38 6.07 5.47
N ILE A 34 11.24 7.37 5.23
CA ILE A 34 12.36 8.32 5.29
C ILE A 34 13.03 8.30 6.68
N ASN A 35 12.23 8.31 7.75
CA ASN A 35 12.74 8.33 9.12
C ASN A 35 13.41 7.01 9.50
N GLN A 36 12.79 5.86 9.19
CA GLN A 36 13.26 4.54 9.60
C GLN A 36 14.59 4.16 8.93
N PHE A 37 14.79 4.62 7.70
CA PHE A 37 16.02 4.40 6.94
C PHE A 37 17.02 5.56 7.07
N GLU A 38 16.71 6.57 7.89
CA GLU A 38 17.53 7.78 8.06
C GLU A 38 17.95 8.41 6.73
N LEU A 39 17.03 8.43 5.76
CA LEU A 39 17.34 8.91 4.41
C LEU A 39 17.57 10.41 4.42
N ASP A 40 18.76 10.84 4.01
CA ASP A 40 19.04 12.22 3.66
C ASP A 40 18.37 12.56 2.32
N HIS A 41 17.05 12.68 2.36
CA HIS A 41 16.20 13.00 1.21
C HIS A 41 16.52 14.36 0.57
N ALA A 42 17.26 15.25 1.24
CA ALA A 42 17.73 16.50 0.66
C ALA A 42 18.90 16.28 -0.32
N SER A 43 19.65 15.20 -0.12
CA SER A 43 20.77 14.78 -0.99
C SER A 43 20.37 13.83 -2.11
N LEU A 44 19.20 13.18 -2.02
CA LEU A 44 18.77 12.16 -2.96
C LEU A 44 18.18 12.76 -4.25
N THR A 45 18.69 12.31 -5.38
CA THR A 45 18.10 12.58 -6.69
C THR A 45 16.82 11.76 -6.90
N LYS A 46 15.97 12.21 -7.83
CA LYS A 46 14.75 11.49 -8.20
C LYS A 46 15.00 10.05 -8.68
N ASN A 47 16.15 9.78 -9.30
CA ASN A 47 16.50 8.43 -9.74
C ASN A 47 16.88 7.54 -8.56
N GLU A 48 17.67 8.04 -7.62
CA GLU A 48 18.04 7.29 -6.40
C GLU A 48 16.81 6.97 -5.54
N ILE A 49 15.86 7.91 -5.41
CA ILE A 49 14.58 7.64 -4.76
C ILE A 49 13.81 6.50 -5.46
N ARG A 50 13.77 6.52 -6.80
CA ARG A 50 13.09 5.47 -7.57
C ARG A 50 13.74 4.11 -7.38
N ASP A 51 15.07 4.05 -7.43
CA ASP A 51 15.83 2.81 -7.27
C ASP A 51 15.67 2.25 -5.84
N PHE A 52 15.70 3.12 -4.82
CA PHE A 52 15.41 2.74 -3.44
C PHE A 52 14.02 2.11 -3.28
N VAL A 53 12.98 2.79 -3.79
CA VAL A 53 11.59 2.28 -3.70
C VAL A 53 11.44 0.96 -4.47
N LYS A 54 12.12 0.80 -5.62
CA LYS A 54 12.11 -0.45 -6.37
C LYS A 54 12.73 -1.59 -5.58
N ASN A 55 13.91 -1.37 -4.98
CA ASN A 55 14.56 -2.38 -4.15
C ASN A 55 13.72 -2.75 -2.92
N LEU A 56 13.06 -1.76 -2.30
CA LEU A 56 12.15 -2.00 -1.18
C LEU A 56 10.95 -2.85 -1.60
N LYS A 57 10.40 -2.61 -2.79
CA LYS A 57 9.33 -3.43 -3.38
C LYS A 57 9.80 -4.87 -3.58
N ASP A 58 10.95 -5.06 -4.24
CA ASP A 58 11.49 -6.39 -4.53
C ASP A 58 11.75 -7.17 -3.22
N PHE A 59 12.24 -6.50 -2.17
CA PHE A 59 12.41 -7.10 -0.85
C PHE A 59 11.08 -7.47 -0.18
N TYR A 60 10.08 -6.59 -0.26
CA TYR A 60 8.75 -6.88 0.27
C TYR A 60 8.08 -8.05 -0.45
N GLU A 61 8.20 -8.14 -1.78
CA GLU A 61 7.69 -9.28 -2.55
C GLU A 61 8.39 -10.58 -2.14
N LEU A 62 9.72 -10.57 -2.01
CA LEU A 62 10.48 -11.73 -1.53
C LEU A 62 10.01 -12.25 -0.16
N MET A 63 9.80 -11.35 0.81
CA MET A 63 9.31 -11.73 2.14
C MET A 63 7.90 -12.33 2.14
N ASN A 64 7.09 -12.03 1.12
CA ASN A 64 5.72 -12.50 1.01
C ASN A 64 5.57 -13.73 0.11
N GLU A 65 6.51 -14.01 -0.78
CA GLU A 65 6.54 -15.25 -1.57
C GLU A 65 6.67 -16.49 -0.67
N ASP A 66 7.48 -16.42 0.39
CA ASP A 66 7.65 -17.50 1.39
C ASP A 66 6.39 -17.79 2.23
N GLN A 67 5.38 -16.90 2.22
CA GLN A 67 4.12 -17.11 2.95
C GLN A 67 3.05 -17.85 2.14
N THR A 68 3.24 -18.01 0.82
CA THR A 68 2.20 -18.60 -0.06
C THR A 68 2.43 -20.07 -0.39
N SER A 69 3.60 -20.61 -0.09
CA SER A 69 3.98 -22.02 -0.34
C SER A 69 3.63 -22.98 0.81
N GLY A 70 3.02 -22.50 1.89
CA GLY A 70 2.69 -23.28 3.10
C GLY A 70 1.26 -23.82 3.21
N VAL A 71 0.35 -23.54 2.27
CA VAL A 71 -1.02 -24.06 2.31
C VAL A 71 -1.39 -24.64 0.94
N SER A 72 -0.80 -25.79 0.60
CA SER A 72 -1.42 -26.68 -0.38
C SER A 72 -1.25 -28.14 0.03
N SER A 73 -2.35 -28.71 0.52
CA SER A 73 -2.79 -30.09 0.33
C SER A 73 -1.92 -31.23 0.88
N THR A 74 -2.39 -31.79 1.99
CA THR A 74 -2.77 -33.22 2.00
C THR A 74 -4.04 -33.40 2.84
N ASP A 75 -5.20 -33.21 2.21
CA ASP A 75 -6.36 -34.02 2.54
C ASP A 75 -6.43 -35.13 1.48
N SER A 76 -6.16 -36.36 1.88
CA SER A 76 -6.56 -37.59 1.16
C SER A 76 -6.35 -38.81 2.06
N SER A 77 -7.49 -39.26 2.58
CA SER A 77 -7.79 -40.59 3.11
C SER A 77 -7.05 -41.76 2.44
N SER A 78 -6.80 -42.83 3.20
CA SER A 78 -7.41 -44.17 3.00
C SER A 78 -6.46 -45.36 3.25
N ARG A 79 -6.91 -46.25 4.16
CA ARG A 79 -6.73 -47.72 4.23
C ARG A 79 -5.34 -48.33 4.48
N GLY A 80 -5.30 -49.12 5.56
CA GLY A 80 -4.33 -50.17 5.88
C GLY A 80 -4.72 -50.85 7.18
#